data_AF-A0A2G8JDD1-F1
#
_entry.id   AF-A0A2G8JDD1-F1
#
_cell.length_a   1.000
_cell.length_b   1.000
_cell.length_c   1.000
_cell.angle_alpha   90.00
_cell.angle_beta   90.00
_cell.angle_gamma   90.00
#
_symmetry.space_group_name_H-M   'P 1'
#
loop_
_entity.id
_entity.type
_entity.pdbx_description
1 polymer ?
#
loop_
_entity_poly.entity_id
_entity_poly.type
_entity_poly.pdbx_seq_one_letter_code
_entity_poly.pdbx_strand_id
1 'polypeptide(L)'
;MERYFLIIFLIFLNFDGFHGFNNSISVRLVERGSVILECNDSATKGNKWFLDDRVIFANELQLNFVSGVNLVKNYSLSISDVTINHQGLYRCDRNYTRVVSYNVTIEVIPELTLSFDEHTFSEPRSEYDYLIKAGEPLRVKCMAVGSRPPASLTWIVNGEDVDPSDAHNVLYKPNKERINTTDSESTLHLLPAGTHVNISCQIKEIELVSQNLTINFILFESSDKSGNLH
;
A
#
# COMPACT_ATOMS: atom_id res chain seq x y z
N MET A 1 -33.25 33.48 -43.94
CA MET A 1 -33.66 32.11 -43.56
C MET A 1 -32.57 31.17 -44.01
N GLU A 2 -31.53 31.01 -43.19
CA GLU A 2 -30.43 30.09 -43.48
C GLU A 2 -30.69 28.75 -42.80
N ARG A 3 -30.60 27.67 -43.57
CA ARG A 3 -30.79 26.29 -43.10
C ARG A 3 -29.44 25.76 -42.62
N TYR A 4 -29.36 25.48 -41.32
CA TYR A 4 -28.26 24.72 -40.72
C TYR A 4 -28.32 23.27 -41.19
N PHE A 5 -27.27 22.78 -41.84
CA PHE A 5 -27.02 21.35 -42.04
C PHE A 5 -26.09 20.87 -40.92
N LEU A 6 -26.61 20.04 -40.01
CA LEU A 6 -25.78 19.26 -39.09
C LEU A 6 -25.18 18.07 -39.87
N ILE A 7 -23.86 18.11 -40.10
CA ILE A 7 -23.09 16.96 -40.57
C ILE A 7 -22.66 16.17 -39.34
N ILE A 8 -23.30 15.04 -39.10
CA ILE A 8 -22.91 14.08 -38.06
C ILE A 8 -21.72 13.29 -38.61
N PHE A 9 -20.51 13.57 -38.11
CA PHE A 9 -19.35 12.71 -38.33
C PHE A 9 -19.52 11.43 -37.49
N LEU A 10 -19.95 10.35 -38.13
CA LEU A 10 -19.78 9.01 -37.61
C LEU A 10 -18.28 8.66 -37.71
N ILE A 11 -17.55 8.79 -36.60
CA ILE A 11 -16.21 8.21 -36.51
C ILE A 11 -16.37 6.70 -36.38
N PHE A 12 -16.26 6.02 -37.52
CA PHE A 12 -15.95 4.59 -37.55
C PHE A 12 -14.50 4.43 -37.13
N LEU A 13 -14.25 4.13 -35.85
CA LEU A 13 -12.98 3.55 -35.43
C LEU A 13 -12.94 2.11 -35.94
N ASN A 14 -12.39 1.96 -37.14
CA ASN A 14 -11.89 0.70 -37.64
C ASN A 14 -10.76 0.26 -36.70
N PHE A 15 -11.03 -0.72 -35.84
CA PHE A 15 -9.98 -1.44 -35.11
C PHE A 15 -9.38 -2.49 -36.04
N ASP A 16 -8.58 -2.01 -37.01
CA ASP A 16 -7.66 -2.86 -37.75
C ASP A 16 -6.30 -2.87 -37.02
N GLY A 17 -5.84 -4.07 -36.68
CA GLY A 17 -4.43 -4.34 -36.37
C GLY A 17 -4.01 -4.07 -34.94
N PHE A 18 -4.35 -4.98 -34.02
CA PHE A 18 -3.64 -5.11 -32.74
C PHE A 18 -2.22 -5.64 -33.01
N HIS A 19 -1.30 -4.73 -33.34
CA HIS A 19 0.13 -4.96 -33.26
C HIS A 19 0.48 -5.21 -31.79
N GLY A 20 1.05 -6.38 -31.50
CA GLY A 20 1.38 -6.82 -30.15
C GLY A 20 2.22 -5.81 -29.38
N PHE A 21 1.61 -5.19 -28.36
CA PHE A 21 2.37 -4.49 -27.32
C PHE A 21 3.02 -5.53 -26.43
N ASN A 22 4.36 -5.54 -26.36
CA ASN A 22 5.15 -6.37 -25.46
C ASN A 22 5.05 -5.95 -23.98
N ASN A 23 4.28 -4.91 -23.65
CA ASN A 23 4.14 -4.44 -22.28
C ASN A 23 3.03 -5.21 -21.55
N SER A 24 3.34 -5.67 -20.33
CA SER A 24 2.35 -6.25 -19.42
C SER A 24 1.56 -5.14 -18.72
N ILE A 25 0.27 -5.38 -18.47
CA ILE A 25 -0.58 -4.50 -17.65
C ILE A 25 -0.18 -4.69 -16.18
N SER A 26 0.26 -3.64 -15.50
CA SER A 26 0.57 -3.71 -14.06
C SER A 26 -0.71 -3.77 -13.24
N VAL A 27 -0.81 -4.77 -12.36
CA VAL A 27 -1.93 -4.94 -11.42
C VAL A 27 -1.35 -5.00 -10.02
N ARG A 28 -1.78 -4.08 -9.15
CA ARG A 28 -1.42 -4.06 -7.73
C ARG A 28 -2.60 -4.61 -6.93
N LEU A 29 -2.36 -5.60 -6.10
CA LEU A 29 -3.38 -6.22 -5.25
C LEU A 29 -2.95 -6.16 -3.80
N VAL A 30 -3.89 -5.86 -2.92
CA VAL A 30 -3.71 -5.98 -1.48
C VAL A 30 -3.99 -7.42 -1.05
N GLU A 31 -3.24 -7.93 -0.08
CA GLU A 31 -3.50 -9.23 0.53
C GLU A 31 -4.96 -9.38 1.00
N ARG A 32 -5.52 -10.59 0.88
CA ARG A 32 -6.94 -10.93 1.10
C ARG A 32 -7.91 -10.30 0.09
N GLY A 33 -7.40 -9.50 -0.83
CA GLY A 33 -8.18 -8.94 -1.93
C GLY A 33 -8.61 -9.98 -2.96
N SER A 34 -9.20 -9.50 -4.04
CA SER A 34 -9.62 -10.32 -5.18
C SER A 34 -9.58 -9.51 -6.48
N VAL A 35 -9.35 -10.17 -7.61
CA VAL A 35 -9.37 -9.54 -8.93
C VAL A 35 -9.84 -10.52 -10.01
N ILE A 36 -10.27 -9.98 -11.14
CA ILE A 36 -10.47 -10.73 -12.38
C ILE A 36 -9.49 -10.19 -13.42
N LEU A 37 -8.64 -11.05 -13.95
CA LEU A 37 -7.76 -10.77 -15.08
C LEU A 37 -8.49 -11.16 -16.36
N GLU A 38 -8.78 -10.19 -17.20
CA GLU A 38 -9.60 -10.41 -18.40
C GLU A 38 -8.80 -11.01 -19.55
N CYS A 39 -9.26 -12.13 -20.13
CA CYS A 39 -8.77 -12.57 -21.45
C CYS A 39 -9.72 -12.17 -22.59
N ASN A 40 -11.01 -11.94 -22.27
CA ASN A 40 -12.07 -11.50 -23.19
C ASN A 40 -12.26 -12.42 -24.41
N ASP A 41 -12.21 -13.75 -24.22
CA ASP A 41 -12.45 -14.73 -25.29
C ASP A 41 -13.46 -15.82 -24.90
N SER A 42 -14.34 -16.19 -25.83
CA SER A 42 -15.36 -17.22 -25.68
C SER A 42 -14.94 -18.59 -26.24
N ALA A 43 -13.93 -18.66 -27.12
CA ALA A 43 -13.44 -19.93 -27.65
C ALA A 43 -12.39 -20.51 -26.71
N THR A 44 -12.63 -21.68 -26.11
CA THR A 44 -11.72 -22.29 -25.11
C THR A 44 -10.62 -23.17 -25.72
N LYS A 45 -10.81 -23.66 -26.95
CA LYS A 45 -9.91 -24.63 -27.58
C LYS A 45 -8.57 -24.01 -27.99
N GLY A 46 -7.49 -24.52 -27.42
CA GLY A 46 -6.12 -24.06 -27.65
C GLY A 46 -5.71 -22.89 -26.75
N ASN A 47 -6.59 -22.44 -25.84
CA ASN A 47 -6.25 -21.37 -24.91
C ASN A 47 -5.43 -21.89 -23.75
N LYS A 48 -4.55 -21.03 -23.23
CA LYS A 48 -3.73 -21.32 -22.07
C LYS A 48 -3.58 -20.09 -21.20
N TRP A 49 -3.64 -20.30 -19.89
CA TRP A 49 -3.11 -19.33 -18.94
C TRP A 49 -1.78 -19.81 -18.39
N PHE A 50 -0.85 -18.87 -18.27
CA PHE A 50 0.46 -19.06 -17.67
C PHE A 50 0.62 -18.18 -16.44
N LEU A 51 1.36 -18.68 -15.46
CA LEU A 51 1.92 -17.94 -14.34
C LEU A 51 3.43 -18.21 -14.29
N ASP A 52 4.24 -17.17 -14.55
CA ASP A 52 5.70 -17.27 -14.64
C ASP A 52 6.13 -18.46 -15.53
N ASP A 53 5.59 -18.47 -16.75
CA ASP A 53 5.80 -19.49 -17.78
C ASP A 53 5.29 -20.91 -17.48
N ARG A 54 4.70 -21.14 -16.30
CA ARG A 54 4.01 -22.40 -15.98
C ARG A 54 2.56 -22.34 -16.44
N VAL A 55 2.12 -23.34 -17.20
CA VAL A 55 0.72 -23.45 -17.63
C VAL A 55 -0.17 -23.79 -16.44
N ILE A 56 -0.99 -22.85 -15.98
CA ILE A 56 -1.95 -23.08 -14.89
C ILE A 56 -3.29 -23.63 -15.41
N PHE A 57 -3.70 -23.20 -16.61
CA PHE A 57 -4.87 -23.74 -17.31
C PHE A 57 -4.56 -23.99 -18.78
N ALA A 58 -5.11 -25.07 -19.32
CA ALA A 58 -5.12 -25.35 -20.75
C ALA A 58 -6.54 -25.77 -21.14
N ASN A 59 -7.19 -24.96 -21.99
CA ASN A 59 -8.64 -25.00 -22.15
C ASN A 59 -9.28 -24.89 -20.75
N GLU A 60 -10.25 -25.73 -20.42
CA GLU A 60 -10.94 -25.78 -19.12
C GLU A 60 -10.19 -26.63 -18.06
N LEU A 61 -9.08 -27.26 -18.43
CA LEU A 61 -8.34 -28.13 -17.52
C LEU A 61 -7.33 -27.33 -16.70
N GLN A 62 -7.40 -27.45 -15.37
CA GLN A 62 -6.38 -26.96 -14.46
C GLN A 62 -5.20 -27.94 -14.43
N LEU A 63 -4.00 -27.46 -14.77
CA LEU A 63 -2.79 -28.30 -14.84
C LEU A 63 -1.86 -28.07 -13.65
N ASN A 64 -1.66 -26.81 -13.26
CA ASN A 64 -0.91 -26.45 -12.07
C ASN A 64 -1.85 -25.71 -11.13
N PHE A 65 -2.24 -26.40 -10.06
CA PHE A 65 -3.16 -25.86 -9.07
C PHE A 65 -2.50 -24.70 -8.31
N VAL A 66 -3.20 -23.57 -8.29
CA VAL A 66 -2.86 -22.40 -7.47
C VAL A 66 -4.12 -22.09 -6.68
N SER A 67 -4.01 -22.10 -5.35
CA SER A 67 -5.14 -21.85 -4.45
C SER A 67 -5.79 -20.49 -4.77
N GLY A 68 -7.11 -20.38 -4.71
CA GLY A 68 -7.81 -19.12 -4.98
C GLY A 68 -7.80 -18.66 -6.44
N VAL A 69 -7.18 -19.41 -7.38
CA VAL A 69 -7.13 -19.07 -8.80
C VAL A 69 -8.04 -19.98 -9.62
N ASN A 70 -9.02 -19.39 -10.31
CA ASN A 70 -10.05 -20.13 -11.04
C ASN A 70 -10.35 -19.50 -12.41
N LEU A 71 -10.69 -20.32 -13.40
CA LEU A 71 -11.27 -19.83 -14.66
C LEU A 71 -12.72 -19.37 -14.43
N VAL A 72 -13.06 -18.23 -15.06
CA VAL A 72 -14.42 -17.68 -15.09
C VAL A 72 -14.85 -17.43 -16.53
N LYS A 73 -16.00 -16.77 -16.71
CA LYS A 73 -16.55 -16.42 -18.03
C LYS A 73 -15.52 -15.72 -18.91
N ASN A 74 -15.66 -15.88 -20.22
CA ASN A 74 -14.78 -15.29 -21.25
C ASN A 74 -13.30 -15.67 -21.09
N TYR A 75 -13.05 -16.89 -20.59
CA TYR A 75 -11.71 -17.42 -20.35
C TYR A 75 -10.85 -16.51 -19.44
N SER A 76 -11.50 -15.67 -18.63
CA SER A 76 -10.83 -14.78 -17.69
C SER A 76 -10.43 -15.54 -16.43
N LEU A 77 -9.47 -15.01 -15.69
CA LEU A 77 -8.92 -15.63 -14.49
C LEU A 77 -9.39 -14.85 -13.26
N SER A 78 -10.10 -15.50 -12.35
CA SER A 78 -10.40 -14.95 -11.03
C SER A 78 -9.33 -15.37 -10.04
N ILE A 79 -8.85 -14.41 -9.26
CA ILE A 79 -7.95 -14.62 -8.12
C ILE A 79 -8.69 -14.10 -6.88
N SER A 80 -8.87 -14.95 -5.87
CA SER A 80 -9.49 -14.62 -4.59
C SER A 80 -8.58 -15.01 -3.42
N ASP A 81 -8.84 -14.41 -2.25
CA ASP A 81 -8.04 -14.59 -1.04
C ASP A 81 -6.54 -14.41 -1.34
N VAL A 82 -6.22 -13.23 -1.88
CA VAL A 82 -4.90 -12.94 -2.43
C VAL A 82 -3.81 -13.13 -1.38
N THR A 83 -2.77 -13.91 -1.73
CA THR A 83 -1.56 -14.08 -0.93
C THR A 83 -0.34 -13.64 -1.73
N ILE A 84 0.79 -13.50 -1.05
CA ILE A 84 2.11 -13.18 -1.64
C ILE A 84 2.53 -14.13 -2.78
N ASN A 85 2.01 -15.36 -2.77
CA ASN A 85 2.32 -16.40 -3.77
C ASN A 85 1.57 -16.19 -5.09
N HIS A 86 0.58 -15.30 -5.13
CA HIS A 86 -0.10 -14.93 -6.36
C HIS A 86 0.67 -13.87 -7.17
N GLN A 87 1.80 -13.37 -6.66
CA GLN A 87 2.66 -12.47 -7.41
C GLN A 87 3.25 -13.19 -8.63
N GLY A 88 3.28 -12.50 -9.78
CA GLY A 88 3.96 -13.00 -10.96
C GLY A 88 3.42 -12.43 -12.27
N LEU A 89 3.98 -12.91 -13.37
CA LEU A 89 3.54 -12.59 -14.72
C LEU A 89 2.46 -13.58 -15.16
N TYR A 90 1.21 -13.10 -15.20
CA TYR A 90 0.09 -13.86 -15.76
C TYR A 90 -0.01 -13.58 -17.25
N ARG A 91 -0.17 -14.63 -18.06
CA ARG A 91 -0.28 -14.50 -19.52
C ARG A 91 -1.39 -15.37 -20.06
N CYS A 92 -2.29 -14.78 -20.86
CA CYS A 92 -3.27 -15.52 -21.62
C CYS A 92 -2.78 -15.67 -23.07
N ASP A 93 -2.64 -16.92 -23.53
CA ASP A 93 -2.31 -17.25 -24.91
C ASP A 93 -3.50 -17.95 -25.57
N ARG A 94 -3.75 -17.61 -26.84
CA ARG A 94 -4.76 -18.22 -27.69
C ARG A 94 -4.11 -18.82 -28.92
N ASN A 95 -4.26 -20.13 -29.09
CA ASN A 95 -3.68 -20.87 -30.22
C ASN A 95 -2.20 -20.49 -30.45
N TYR A 96 -1.43 -20.47 -29.34
CA TYR A 96 0.00 -20.11 -29.29
C TYR A 96 0.34 -18.63 -29.52
N THR A 97 -0.66 -17.74 -29.62
CA THR A 97 -0.46 -16.29 -29.72
C THR A 97 -0.83 -15.61 -28.41
N ARG A 98 0.06 -14.77 -27.89
CA ARG A 98 -0.19 -13.97 -26.68
C ARG A 98 -1.31 -12.97 -26.90
N VAL A 99 -2.37 -13.05 -26.09
CA VAL A 99 -3.50 -12.11 -26.11
C VAL A 99 -3.25 -10.96 -25.17
N VAL A 100 -2.89 -11.27 -23.91
CA VAL A 100 -2.67 -10.29 -22.86
C VAL A 100 -1.66 -10.82 -21.85
N SER A 101 -1.00 -9.90 -21.13
CA SER A 101 -0.27 -10.27 -19.93
C SER A 101 -0.42 -9.22 -18.84
N TYR A 102 -0.43 -9.69 -17.61
CA TYR A 102 -0.57 -8.90 -16.40
C TYR A 102 0.66 -9.13 -15.51
N ASN A 103 1.31 -8.06 -15.10
CA ASN A 103 2.32 -8.10 -14.06
C ASN A 103 1.62 -7.85 -12.72
N VAL A 104 1.34 -8.93 -11.99
CA VAL A 104 0.64 -8.87 -10.70
C VAL A 104 1.66 -8.69 -9.59
N THR A 105 1.50 -7.61 -8.83
CA THR A 105 2.29 -7.28 -7.63
C THR A 105 1.39 -7.29 -6.41
N ILE A 106 1.90 -7.81 -5.29
CA ILE A 106 1.12 -7.94 -4.06
C ILE A 106 1.66 -6.98 -3.00
N GLU A 107 0.77 -6.18 -2.46
CA GLU A 107 1.01 -5.23 -1.39
C GLU A 107 0.50 -5.81 -0.06
N VAL A 108 1.33 -5.71 0.97
CA VAL A 108 0.98 -6.05 2.36
C VAL A 108 0.99 -4.76 3.15
N ILE A 109 -0.20 -4.39 3.62
CA ILE A 109 -0.40 -3.23 4.48
C ILE A 109 0.15 -3.56 5.87
N PRO A 110 1.06 -2.74 6.43
CA PRO A 110 1.60 -2.96 7.77
C PRO A 110 0.63 -2.53 8.86
N GLU A 111 0.92 -3.00 10.06
CA GLU A 111 0.40 -2.43 11.30
C GLU A 111 1.33 -1.30 11.76
N LEU A 112 0.76 -0.12 12.03
CA LEU A 112 1.50 1.04 12.49
C LEU A 112 1.48 1.10 14.02
N THR A 113 2.64 1.32 14.63
CA THR A 113 2.75 1.55 16.07
C THR A 113 3.56 2.81 16.37
N LEU A 114 3.16 3.51 17.42
CA LEU A 114 3.92 4.60 18.03
C LEU A 114 4.39 4.18 19.41
N SER A 115 5.54 4.67 19.84
CA SER A 115 6.06 4.41 21.18
C SER A 115 6.68 5.65 21.80
N PHE A 116 6.37 5.87 23.08
CA PHE A 116 6.87 6.96 23.90
C PHE A 116 6.97 6.49 25.36
N ASP A 117 8.08 6.77 26.03
CA ASP A 117 8.32 6.48 27.45
C ASP A 117 7.86 5.07 27.88
N GLU A 118 8.37 4.03 27.21
CA GLU A 118 8.02 2.60 27.40
C GLU A 118 6.56 2.20 27.10
N HIS A 119 5.73 3.13 26.61
CA HIS A 119 4.37 2.83 26.15
C HIS A 119 4.35 2.68 24.63
N THR A 120 3.65 1.65 24.14
CA THR A 120 3.42 1.41 22.71
C THR A 120 1.93 1.47 22.39
N PHE A 121 1.60 2.05 21.24
CA PHE A 121 0.24 2.31 20.77
C PHE A 121 0.12 1.81 19.35
N SER A 122 -1.00 1.18 19.01
CA SER A 122 -1.33 0.72 17.65
C SER A 122 -2.60 1.39 17.10
N GLU A 123 -3.28 2.19 17.91
CA GLU A 123 -4.53 2.87 17.56
C GLU A 123 -4.51 4.30 18.13
N PRO A 124 -5.15 5.28 17.46
CA PRO A 124 -5.22 6.65 17.95
C PRO A 124 -5.93 6.66 19.30
N ARG A 125 -5.23 7.06 20.37
CA ARG A 125 -5.86 7.26 21.67
C ARG A 125 -6.41 8.68 21.74
N SER A 126 -7.74 8.81 21.70
CA SER A 126 -8.44 10.10 21.86
C SER A 126 -8.74 10.47 23.32
N GLU A 127 -8.47 9.57 24.28
CA GLU A 127 -8.99 9.70 25.65
C GLU A 127 -7.96 10.25 26.66
N TYR A 128 -6.65 10.17 26.38
CA TYR A 128 -5.62 10.62 27.32
C TYR A 128 -4.50 11.37 26.61
N ASP A 129 -4.35 12.65 26.96
CA ASP A 129 -3.17 13.43 26.61
C ASP A 129 -2.05 13.14 27.62
N TYR A 130 -0.82 12.93 27.12
CA TYR A 130 0.34 12.69 27.98
C TYR A 130 0.87 14.00 28.55
N LEU A 131 0.95 14.09 29.88
CA LEU A 131 1.58 15.22 30.54
C LEU A 131 3.10 15.09 30.49
N ILE A 132 3.75 16.08 29.88
CA ILE A 132 5.19 16.14 29.73
C ILE A 132 5.70 17.50 30.23
N LYS A 133 6.94 17.53 30.71
CA LYS A 133 7.53 18.78 31.19
C LYS A 133 7.99 19.64 30.02
N ALA A 134 7.62 20.92 30.05
CA ALA A 134 8.05 21.88 29.05
C ALA A 134 9.58 22.03 29.06
N GLY A 135 10.18 22.13 27.86
CA GLY A 135 11.63 22.26 27.69
C GLY A 135 12.42 20.95 27.81
N GLU A 136 11.76 19.80 27.95
CA GLU A 136 12.43 18.49 27.88
C GLU A 136 12.29 17.87 26.48
N PRO A 137 13.37 17.30 25.91
CA PRO A 137 13.32 16.71 24.59
C PRO A 137 12.45 15.44 24.61
N LEU A 138 11.58 15.33 23.62
CA LEU A 138 10.79 14.13 23.35
C LEU A 138 11.50 13.23 22.36
N ARG A 139 11.37 11.92 22.61
CA ARG A 139 11.76 10.87 21.69
C ARG A 139 10.55 9.98 21.41
N VAL A 140 10.00 10.09 20.21
CA VAL A 140 8.87 9.28 19.77
C VAL A 140 9.34 8.34 18.68
N LYS A 141 9.03 7.05 18.81
CA LYS A 141 9.39 6.02 17.84
C LYS A 141 8.15 5.58 17.08
N CYS A 142 8.27 5.42 15.77
CA CYS A 142 7.24 4.86 14.92
C CYS A 142 7.76 3.58 14.27
N MET A 143 6.92 2.54 14.23
CA MET A 143 7.20 1.30 13.50
C MET A 143 6.03 0.90 12.62
N ALA A 144 6.29 0.62 11.35
CA ALA A 144 5.39 -0.10 10.47
C ALA A 144 5.88 -1.55 10.36
N VAL A 145 5.07 -2.50 10.82
CA VAL A 145 5.45 -3.91 10.95
C VAL A 145 5.00 -4.71 9.73
N GLY A 146 5.94 -5.40 9.09
CA GLY A 146 5.65 -6.41 8.08
C GLY A 146 5.04 -5.89 6.77
N SER A 147 5.49 -4.73 6.28
CA SER A 147 5.00 -4.16 5.03
C SER A 147 5.62 -4.80 3.78
N ARG A 148 4.90 -4.73 2.67
CA ARG A 148 5.45 -4.97 1.32
C ARG A 148 4.75 -4.03 0.33
N PRO A 149 5.46 -3.14 -0.38
CA PRO A 149 6.90 -2.83 -0.25
C PRO A 149 7.26 -2.27 1.14
N PRO A 150 8.57 -2.10 1.46
CA PRO A 150 8.99 -1.40 2.67
C PRO A 150 8.28 -0.04 2.82
N ALA A 151 7.70 0.23 3.98
CA ALA A 151 6.90 1.42 4.20
C ALA A 151 7.80 2.64 4.44
N SER A 152 7.56 3.72 3.71
CA SER A 152 8.14 5.02 4.02
C SER A 152 7.35 5.70 5.13
N LEU A 153 8.05 6.09 6.21
CA LEU A 153 7.48 6.74 7.37
C LEU A 153 7.77 8.24 7.35
N THR A 154 6.75 9.05 7.59
CA THR A 154 6.87 10.50 7.73
C THR A 154 6.19 10.99 9.00
N TRP A 155 6.62 12.16 9.49
CA TRP A 155 6.10 12.76 10.71
C TRP A 155 5.36 14.05 10.42
N ILE A 156 4.27 14.27 11.13
CA ILE A 156 3.53 15.53 11.19
C ILE A 156 3.48 15.98 12.65
N VAL A 157 3.87 17.21 12.92
CA VAL A 157 3.79 17.84 14.25
C VAL A 157 2.88 19.05 14.15
N ASN A 158 1.83 19.10 14.97
CA ASN A 158 0.85 20.19 14.99
C ASN A 158 0.20 20.48 13.62
N GLY A 159 0.06 19.45 12.78
CA GLY A 159 -0.50 19.57 11.43
C GLY A 159 0.51 20.01 10.36
N GLU A 160 1.78 20.23 10.70
CA GLU A 160 2.84 20.59 9.77
C GLU A 160 3.79 19.41 9.53
N ASP A 161 4.20 19.20 8.28
CA ASP A 161 5.21 18.20 7.92
C ASP A 161 6.54 18.56 8.61
N VAL A 162 7.16 17.56 9.25
CA VAL A 162 8.46 17.73 9.90
C VAL A 162 9.57 17.75 8.83
N ASP A 163 10.55 18.64 8.99
CA ASP A 163 11.73 18.64 8.13
C ASP A 163 12.45 17.28 8.24
N PRO A 164 12.82 16.62 7.13
CA PRO A 164 13.53 15.34 7.16
C PRO A 164 14.81 15.34 8.02
N SER A 165 15.41 16.51 8.31
CA SER A 165 16.57 16.64 9.18
C SER A 165 16.27 16.49 10.68
N ASP A 166 15.02 16.71 11.11
CA ASP A 166 14.58 16.55 12.51
C ASP A 166 14.11 15.11 12.82
N ALA A 167 13.92 14.30 11.79
CA ALA A 167 13.57 12.89 11.90
C ALA A 167 14.77 12.00 11.55
N HIS A 168 14.97 10.91 12.30
CA HIS A 168 15.95 9.91 11.90
C HIS A 168 15.50 9.23 10.60
N ASN A 169 16.48 8.97 9.72
CA ASN A 169 16.30 8.16 8.52
C ASN A 169 15.56 6.86 8.85
N VAL A 170 14.64 6.48 7.97
CA VAL A 170 13.88 5.23 8.14
C VAL A 170 14.83 4.04 8.08
N LEU A 171 14.80 3.22 9.12
CA LEU A 171 15.54 1.97 9.21
C LEU A 171 14.66 0.82 8.72
N TYR A 172 15.14 0.09 7.73
CA TYR A 172 14.46 -1.08 7.16
C TYR A 172 15.11 -2.37 7.66
N LYS A 173 14.29 -3.31 8.15
CA LYS A 173 14.74 -4.61 8.63
C LYS A 173 13.82 -5.70 8.09
N PRO A 174 14.33 -6.84 7.60
CA PRO A 174 13.45 -7.97 7.27
C PRO A 174 12.61 -8.38 8.48
N ASN A 175 11.31 -8.55 8.28
CA ASN A 175 10.43 -9.00 9.36
C ASN A 175 10.78 -10.45 9.71
N LYS A 176 10.88 -10.76 11.01
CA LYS A 176 11.31 -12.08 11.51
C LYS A 176 10.19 -13.12 11.48
N GLU A 177 8.95 -12.68 11.60
CA GLU A 177 7.77 -13.54 11.74
C GLU A 177 7.12 -13.81 10.38
N ARG A 178 7.27 -12.86 9.45
CA ARG A 178 6.62 -12.85 8.15
C ARG A 178 7.64 -12.69 7.04
N ILE A 179 7.84 -13.78 6.30
CA ILE A 179 8.82 -13.85 5.21
C ILE A 179 8.42 -12.90 4.07
N ASN A 180 9.41 -12.32 3.39
CA ASN A 180 9.25 -11.41 2.25
C ASN A 180 8.49 -10.11 2.57
N THR A 181 8.44 -9.71 3.85
CA THR A 181 7.98 -8.40 4.29
C THR A 181 9.06 -7.69 5.11
N THR A 182 8.90 -6.39 5.32
CA THR A 182 9.89 -5.50 5.93
C THR A 182 9.28 -4.70 7.07
N ASP A 183 10.00 -4.61 8.18
CA ASP A 183 9.73 -3.66 9.25
C ASP A 183 10.43 -2.34 8.94
N SER A 184 9.70 -1.25 9.02
CA SER A 184 10.22 0.11 8.88
C SER A 184 10.14 0.81 10.23
N GLU A 185 11.20 1.52 10.60
CA GLU A 185 11.30 2.22 11.88
C GLU A 185 11.83 3.65 11.68
N SER A 186 11.18 4.64 12.28
CA SER A 186 11.69 6.02 12.35
C SER A 186 11.57 6.54 13.78
N THR A 187 12.49 7.43 14.18
CA THR A 187 12.46 8.09 15.48
C THR A 187 12.46 9.59 15.27
N LEU A 188 11.50 10.27 15.88
CA LEU A 188 11.42 11.72 15.94
C LEU A 188 12.06 12.20 17.26
N HIS A 189 12.98 13.14 17.13
CA HIS A 189 13.56 13.87 18.26
C HIS A 189 13.06 15.32 18.17
N LEU A 190 12.31 15.77 19.17
CA LEU A 190 11.66 17.08 19.15
C LEU A 190 11.84 17.77 20.50
N LEU A 191 12.09 19.08 20.48
CA LEU A 191 11.91 19.92 21.66
C LEU A 191 10.54 20.61 21.55
N PRO A 192 9.50 20.12 22.25
CA PRO A 192 8.15 20.64 22.08
C PRO A 192 8.03 22.05 22.67
N ALA A 193 7.25 22.90 21.99
CA ALA A 193 6.96 24.27 22.41
C ALA A 193 5.44 24.49 22.51
N GLY A 194 5.04 25.48 23.31
CA GLY A 194 3.63 25.77 23.56
C GLY A 194 3.05 24.95 24.70
N THR A 195 1.72 24.79 24.72
CA THR A 195 0.99 24.09 25.79
C THR A 195 0.52 22.70 25.37
N HIS A 196 0.37 22.46 24.07
CA HIS A 196 -0.07 21.18 23.51
C HIS A 196 0.79 20.87 22.30
N VAL A 197 1.10 19.59 22.11
CA VAL A 197 1.70 19.11 20.86
C VAL A 197 1.02 17.83 20.43
N ASN A 198 0.63 17.76 19.16
CA ASN A 198 0.21 16.52 18.53
C ASN A 198 1.32 16.01 17.61
N ILE A 199 1.59 14.71 17.67
CA ILE A 199 2.64 14.07 16.88
C ILE A 199 1.99 12.90 16.15
N SER A 200 2.02 12.95 14.82
CA SER A 200 1.47 11.93 13.96
C SER A 200 2.57 11.27 13.14
N CYS A 201 2.59 9.94 13.11
CA CYS A 201 3.37 9.18 12.14
C CYS A 201 2.46 8.74 10.99
N GLN A 202 2.95 8.80 9.77
CA GLN A 202 2.20 8.48 8.55
C GLN A 202 2.99 7.59 7.61
N ILE A 203 2.26 6.83 6.79
CA ILE A 203 2.82 6.06 5.68
C ILE A 203 2.53 6.79 4.37
N LYS A 204 3.58 7.12 3.59
CA LYS A 204 3.47 7.99 2.40
C LYS A 204 3.44 7.25 1.04
N GLU A 205 3.65 5.92 1.02
CA GLU A 205 3.95 5.20 -0.24
C GLU A 205 3.14 3.91 -0.48
N ILE A 206 2.21 3.55 0.41
CA ILE A 206 1.26 2.46 0.13
C ILE A 206 0.04 3.13 -0.49
N GLU A 207 0.03 3.25 -1.83
CA GLU A 207 -0.94 4.03 -2.63
C GLU A 207 -2.41 3.68 -2.38
N LEU A 208 -2.70 2.58 -1.68
CA LEU A 208 -4.05 2.09 -1.42
C LEU A 208 -4.54 2.35 0.01
N VAL A 209 -3.70 2.82 0.94
CA VAL A 209 -4.09 3.11 2.34
C VAL A 209 -3.32 4.30 2.92
N SER A 210 -4.04 5.34 3.33
CA SER A 210 -3.52 6.37 4.24
C SER A 210 -3.68 5.90 5.68
N GLN A 211 -2.61 5.37 6.27
CA GLN A 211 -2.56 5.08 7.71
C GLN A 211 -1.78 6.18 8.41
N ASN A 212 -2.39 6.72 9.46
CA ASN A 212 -1.73 7.60 10.41
C ASN A 212 -2.02 7.14 11.84
N LEU A 213 -1.08 7.45 12.72
CA LEU A 213 -1.25 7.23 14.15
C LEU A 213 -0.77 8.47 14.85
N THR A 214 -1.59 9.00 15.77
CA THR A 214 -1.36 10.29 16.44
C THR A 214 -1.35 10.11 17.95
N ILE A 215 -0.40 10.77 18.62
CA ILE A 215 -0.35 10.93 20.07
C ILE A 215 -0.42 12.41 20.40
N ASN A 216 -1.21 12.75 21.42
CA ASN A 216 -1.35 14.10 21.94
C ASN A 216 -0.61 14.23 23.28
N PHE A 217 0.01 15.38 23.49
CA PHE A 217 0.75 15.71 24.69
C PHE A 217 0.33 17.10 25.21
N ILE A 218 0.26 17.23 26.54
CA ILE A 218 0.09 18.50 27.25
C ILE A 218 1.41 18.83 27.94
N LEU A 219 1.90 20.05 27.73
CA LEU A 219 3.12 20.54 28.37
C LEU A 219 2.78 21.27 29.67
N PHE A 220 3.50 20.96 30.74
CA PHE A 220 3.44 21.71 32.00
C PHE A 220 4.80 22.32 32.35
N GLU A 221 4.77 23.52 32.93
CA GLU A 221 5.95 24.15 33.51
C GLU A 221 6.15 23.65 34.94
N SER A 222 7.38 23.27 35.27
CA SER A 222 7.76 22.98 36.65
C SER A 222 7.78 24.29 37.45
N SER A 223 6.94 24.43 38.47
CA SER A 223 7.07 25.52 39.43
C SER A 223 8.32 25.28 40.28
N ASP A 224 9.36 26.07 40.05
CA ASP A 224 10.53 26.04 40.92
C ASP A 224 10.13 26.47 42.33
N LYS A 225 10.24 25.54 43.29
CA LYS A 225 10.23 25.84 44.72
C LYS A 225 11.52 26.59 45.06
N SER A 226 11.51 27.90 44.89
CA SER A 226 12.40 28.83 45.61
C SER A 226 11.58 29.57 46.66
N GLY A 227 11.10 28.82 47.65
CA GLY A 227 10.65 29.36 48.91
C GLY A 227 11.86 29.74 49.76
N ASN A 228 12.55 30.83 49.39
CA ASN A 228 13.41 31.53 50.34
C ASN A 228 12.53 32.49 51.16
N LEU A 229 11.92 31.94 52.22
CA LEU A 229 11.47 32.73 53.35
C LEU A 229 12.72 33.10 54.16
N HIS A 230 13.14 34.36 54.02
CA HIS A 230 14.00 35.05 55.00
C HIS A 230 13.11 35.72 56.05
#